data_AF-A0A2C6AC23-F1
#
_entry.id   AF-A0A2C6AC23-F1
#
_cell.length_a   1.000
_cell.length_b   1.000
_cell.length_c   1.000
_cell.angle_alpha   90.00
_cell.angle_beta   90.00
_cell.angle_gamma   90.00
#
_symmetry.space_group_name_H-M   'P 1'
#
loop_
_entity.id
_entity.type
_entity.pdbx_description
1 polymer ?
#
loop_
_entity_poly.entity_id
_entity_poly.type
_entity_poly.pdbx_seq_one_letter_code
_entity_poly.pdbx_strand_id
1 'polypeptide(L)'
;MESELASCAGLKGNDHAKATTMPLLQAVNAEVLRLHVGIGMTRVNETVDMNLGGYRITRGQPLLIFSRLSALNDEAWMRAGRSPENTGCLKEFHAGRFSYQRKTKRRGPGRGGGGGGGGGRSSAGSHGMRYSMDGLAGLWLSYGGGQRMCPGRYFAKTEMISMFSILFSQYELELLDVLGSVEVKADLRWFPTGGLAPDRKVPFRVRRRRSI
;
A
#
# COMPACT_ATOMS: atom_id res chain seq x y z
N MET A 1 -2.19 -1.81 -15.32
CA MET A 1 -2.23 -0.46 -14.71
C MET A 1 -2.73 0.57 -15.70
N GLU A 2 -2.17 0.63 -16.91
CA GLU A 2 -2.67 1.51 -17.99
C GLU A 2 -4.16 1.32 -18.28
N SER A 3 -4.65 0.09 -18.27
CA SER A 3 -6.09 -0.20 -18.40
C SER A 3 -6.96 0.41 -17.29
N GLU A 4 -6.49 0.39 -16.04
CA GLU A 4 -7.20 1.02 -14.92
C GLU A 4 -7.21 2.54 -15.07
N LEU A 5 -6.06 3.12 -15.42
CA LEU A 5 -5.93 4.57 -15.68
C LEU A 5 -6.80 5.02 -16.85
N ALA A 6 -6.78 4.30 -17.96
CA ALA A 6 -7.63 4.57 -19.12
C ALA A 6 -9.11 4.49 -18.76
N SER A 7 -9.51 3.55 -17.91
CA SER A 7 -10.89 3.47 -17.43
C SER A 7 -11.31 4.65 -16.54
N CYS A 8 -10.35 5.38 -15.97
CA CYS A 8 -10.59 6.59 -15.18
C CYS A 8 -10.56 7.86 -16.04
N ALA A 9 -10.10 7.79 -17.29
CA ALA A 9 -10.12 8.91 -18.20
C ALA A 9 -11.56 9.17 -18.69
N GLY A 10 -12.04 10.39 -18.52
CA GLY A 10 -13.35 10.84 -19.00
C GLY A 10 -13.26 12.06 -19.91
N LEU A 11 -14.35 12.37 -20.60
CA LEU A 11 -14.46 13.49 -21.55
C LEU A 11 -14.17 14.88 -20.91
N LYS A 12 -14.26 15.00 -19.58
CA LYS A 12 -14.03 16.25 -18.82
C LYS A 12 -12.73 16.23 -17.99
N GLY A 13 -11.88 15.22 -18.17
CA GLY A 13 -10.69 14.99 -17.33
C GLY A 13 -10.73 13.64 -16.60
N ASN A 14 -9.72 13.37 -15.78
CA ASN A 14 -9.63 12.11 -15.04
C ASN A 14 -10.62 12.09 -13.86
N ASP A 15 -11.38 11.01 -13.73
CA ASP A 15 -12.22 10.74 -12.56
C ASP A 15 -11.32 10.28 -11.38
N HIS A 16 -10.90 11.26 -10.57
CA HIS A 16 -10.06 11.04 -9.40
C HIS A 16 -10.74 10.15 -8.35
N ALA A 17 -12.05 10.28 -8.16
CA ALA A 17 -12.79 9.46 -7.21
C ALA A 17 -12.74 7.99 -7.63
N LYS A 18 -12.96 7.71 -8.93
CA LYS A 18 -12.82 6.36 -9.48
C LYS A 18 -11.39 5.84 -9.34
N ALA A 19 -10.37 6.64 -9.67
CA ALA A 19 -8.97 6.23 -9.56
C ALA A 19 -8.61 5.71 -8.16
N THR A 20 -9.10 6.35 -7.09
CA THR A 20 -8.83 5.93 -5.70
C THR A 20 -9.48 4.60 -5.29
N THR A 21 -10.42 4.10 -6.10
CA THR A 21 -11.11 2.83 -5.89
C THR A 21 -10.58 1.69 -6.76
N MET A 22 -9.73 1.98 -7.73
CA MET A 22 -9.17 0.96 -8.64
C MET A 22 -8.23 -0.01 -7.89
N PRO A 23 -8.43 -1.34 -7.99
CA PRO A 23 -7.69 -2.32 -7.20
C PRO A 23 -6.18 -2.27 -7.34
N LEU A 24 -5.63 -2.20 -8.56
CA LEU A 24 -4.18 -2.20 -8.76
C LEU A 24 -3.55 -0.87 -8.37
N LEU A 25 -4.22 0.27 -8.62
CA LEU A 25 -3.75 1.58 -8.12
C LEU A 25 -3.67 1.61 -6.58
N GLN A 26 -4.66 1.05 -5.90
CA GLN A 26 -4.62 0.92 -4.44
C GLN A 26 -3.49 -0.01 -3.99
N ALA A 27 -3.29 -1.14 -4.67
CA ALA A 27 -2.24 -2.09 -4.32
C ALA A 27 -0.83 -1.50 -4.51
N VAL A 28 -0.61 -0.78 -5.60
CA VAL A 28 0.65 -0.09 -5.86
C VAL A 28 0.90 1.01 -4.84
N ASN A 29 -0.10 1.82 -4.51
CA ASN A 29 0.04 2.83 -3.47
C ASN A 29 0.45 2.20 -2.13
N ALA A 30 -0.22 1.12 -1.71
CA ALA A 30 0.12 0.41 -0.48
C ALA A 30 1.54 -0.18 -0.51
N GLU A 31 1.98 -0.72 -1.65
CA GLU A 31 3.32 -1.29 -1.82
C GLU A 31 4.43 -0.24 -1.84
N VAL A 32 4.22 0.89 -2.52
CA VAL A 32 5.16 2.01 -2.51
C VAL A 32 5.34 2.52 -1.07
N LEU A 33 4.24 2.72 -0.35
CA LEU A 33 4.29 3.16 1.05
C LEU A 33 4.91 2.11 1.98
N ARG A 34 4.73 0.81 1.72
CA ARG A 34 5.38 -0.26 2.50
C ARG A 34 6.90 -0.19 2.37
N LEU A 35 7.40 0.04 1.16
CA LEU A 35 8.83 0.07 0.85
C LEU A 35 9.51 1.40 1.16
N HIS A 36 8.80 2.52 1.08
CA HIS A 36 9.40 3.85 1.13
C HIS A 36 8.90 4.71 2.29
N VAL A 37 8.11 4.17 3.22
CA VAL A 37 7.81 4.84 4.50
C VAL A 37 8.41 4.05 5.66
N GLY A 38 9.35 4.67 6.36
CA GLY A 38 9.99 4.15 7.55
C GLY A 38 9.78 5.10 8.72
N ILE A 39 8.82 4.79 9.60
CA ILE A 39 8.51 5.59 10.78
C ILE A 39 8.88 4.85 12.07
N GLY A 40 9.37 5.63 13.04
CA GLY A 40 9.57 5.22 14.42
C GLY A 40 8.41 5.75 15.25
N MET A 41 7.66 4.84 15.86
CA MET A 41 6.51 5.18 16.69
C MET A 41 6.84 4.92 18.15
N THR A 42 6.83 5.97 18.96
CA THR A 42 6.98 5.86 20.40
C THR A 42 5.63 5.65 21.08
N ARG A 43 5.55 4.72 22.03
CA ARG A 43 4.44 4.57 22.97
C ARG A 43 5.02 4.56 24.37
N VAL A 44 4.25 5.00 25.36
CA VAL A 44 4.62 4.90 26.78
C VAL A 44 3.52 4.10 27.46
N ASN A 45 3.91 3.13 28.28
CA ASN A 45 2.95 2.43 29.11
C ASN A 45 2.52 3.33 30.28
N GLU A 46 1.44 4.08 30.13
CA GLU A 46 1.05 5.11 31.11
C GLU A 46 0.32 4.53 32.36
N THR A 47 -0.18 3.30 32.27
CA THR A 47 -1.12 2.74 33.25
C THR A 47 -0.42 1.86 34.30
N VAL A 48 -0.30 0.56 34.05
CA VAL A 48 0.25 -0.45 34.97
C VAL A 48 1.17 -1.38 34.21
N ASP A 49 2.03 -2.07 34.93
CA ASP A 49 2.86 -3.13 34.34
C ASP A 49 1.99 -4.10 33.53
N MET A 50 2.39 -4.36 32.29
CA MET A 50 1.64 -5.22 31.37
C MET A 50 2.52 -6.32 30.80
N ASN A 51 1.92 -7.47 30.51
CA ASN A 51 2.57 -8.54 29.77
C ASN A 51 2.21 -8.43 28.29
N LEU A 52 3.22 -8.32 27.42
CA LEU A 52 3.06 -8.33 25.97
C LEU A 52 3.87 -9.50 25.39
N GLY A 53 3.19 -10.56 24.98
CA GLY A 53 3.84 -11.70 24.33
C GLY A 53 4.91 -12.38 25.20
N GLY A 54 4.71 -12.43 26.52
CA GLY A 54 5.67 -12.97 27.48
C GLY A 54 6.63 -11.94 28.07
N TYR A 55 6.71 -10.74 27.49
CA TYR A 55 7.57 -9.66 27.98
C TYR A 55 6.83 -8.77 28.97
N ARG A 56 7.44 -8.53 30.14
CA ARG A 56 6.92 -7.54 31.10
C ARG A 56 7.36 -6.14 30.70
N ILE A 57 6.39 -5.27 30.47
CA ILE A 57 6.58 -3.85 30.16
C ILE A 57 6.16 -3.07 31.40
N THR A 58 7.08 -2.35 32.01
CA THR A 58 6.79 -1.60 33.24
C THR A 58 6.04 -0.31 32.94
N ARG A 59 5.32 0.22 33.94
CA ARG A 59 4.74 1.56 33.85
C ARG A 59 5.83 2.60 33.59
N GLY A 60 5.56 3.55 32.69
CA GLY A 60 6.47 4.61 32.27
C GLY A 60 7.51 4.16 31.24
N GLN A 61 7.59 2.87 30.92
CA GLN A 61 8.55 2.36 29.95
C GLN A 61 8.18 2.81 28.53
N PRO A 62 9.11 3.47 27.80
CA PRO A 62 8.92 3.77 26.40
C PRO A 62 9.10 2.51 25.54
N LEU A 63 8.25 2.38 24.53
CA LEU A 63 8.29 1.35 23.50
C LEU A 63 8.49 2.03 22.15
N LEU A 64 9.34 1.45 21.32
CA LEU A 64 9.59 1.91 19.96
C LEU A 64 9.14 0.83 18.97
N ILE A 65 8.32 1.23 18.02
CA ILE A 65 7.85 0.36 16.93
C ILE A 65 8.31 0.96 15.61
N PHE A 66 9.05 0.19 14.83
CA PHE A 66 9.55 0.62 13.53
C PHE A 66 8.73 -0.01 12.40
N SER A 67 8.04 0.81 11.61
CA SER A 67 7.16 0.30 10.53
C SER A 67 7.90 -0.58 9.54
N ARG A 68 9.13 -0.20 9.19
CA ARG A 68 9.95 -0.89 8.18
C ARG A 68 10.33 -2.31 8.60
N LEU A 69 10.56 -2.56 9.90
CA LEU A 69 10.92 -3.89 10.39
C LEU A 69 9.75 -4.86 10.21
N SER A 70 8.54 -4.47 10.60
CA SER A 70 7.34 -5.29 10.40
C SER A 70 6.99 -5.48 8.92
N ALA A 71 7.20 -4.42 8.12
CA ALA A 71 6.91 -4.42 6.69
C ALA A 71 7.81 -5.33 5.85
N LEU A 72 8.98 -5.73 6.38
CA LEU A 72 10.00 -6.56 5.71
C LEU A 72 10.23 -7.90 6.43
N ASN A 73 9.36 -8.29 7.35
CA ASN A 73 9.51 -9.52 8.12
C ASN A 73 8.77 -10.69 7.42
N ASP A 74 9.54 -11.54 6.73
CA ASP A 74 9.00 -12.68 5.97
C ASP A 74 8.18 -13.64 6.84
N GLU A 75 8.68 -14.00 8.03
CA GLU A 75 8.01 -14.92 8.96
C GLU A 75 6.66 -14.36 9.43
N ALA A 76 6.60 -13.06 9.72
CA ALA A 76 5.38 -12.41 10.15
C ALA A 76 4.35 -12.32 9.01
N TRP A 77 4.78 -12.03 7.79
CA TRP A 77 3.94 -12.06 6.59
C TRP A 77 3.42 -13.47 6.27
N MET A 78 4.26 -14.50 6.45
CA MET A 78 3.86 -15.90 6.32
C MET A 78 2.77 -16.28 7.34
N ARG A 79 2.97 -15.94 8.62
CA ARG A 79 1.98 -16.16 9.69
C ARG A 79 0.67 -15.42 9.46
N ALA A 80 0.71 -14.26 8.79
CA ALA A 80 -0.46 -13.50 8.38
C ALA A 80 -1.20 -14.09 7.16
N GLY A 81 -0.75 -15.22 6.60
CA GLY A 81 -1.33 -15.82 5.40
C GLY A 81 -1.01 -15.06 4.11
N ARG A 82 0.05 -14.23 4.14
CA ARG A 82 0.50 -13.36 3.04
C ARG A 82 1.94 -13.69 2.65
N SER A 83 2.25 -14.98 2.50
CA SER A 83 3.61 -15.48 2.22
C SER A 83 4.27 -14.72 1.05
N PRO A 84 5.50 -14.18 1.24
CA PRO A 84 6.29 -13.58 0.16
C PRO A 84 6.55 -14.52 -1.01
N GLU A 85 6.51 -15.85 -0.82
CA GLU A 85 6.65 -16.84 -1.91
C GLU A 85 5.68 -16.59 -3.07
N ASN A 86 4.48 -16.06 -2.77
CA ASN A 86 3.46 -15.76 -3.78
C ASN A 86 3.71 -14.43 -4.51
N THR A 87 4.58 -13.56 -3.99
CA THR A 87 4.71 -12.15 -4.43
C THR A 87 6.17 -11.69 -4.54
N GLY A 88 7.14 -12.58 -4.41
CA GLY A 88 8.57 -12.27 -4.39
C GLY A 88 9.06 -11.63 -3.09
N CYS A 89 10.37 -11.37 -3.04
CA CYS A 89 11.07 -10.81 -1.88
C CYS A 89 10.38 -9.53 -1.35
N LEU A 90 10.25 -9.39 -0.02
CA LEU A 90 9.67 -8.19 0.58
C LEU A 90 10.51 -6.93 0.38
N LYS A 91 11.79 -7.04 0.01
CA LYS A 91 12.64 -5.87 -0.31
C LYS A 91 12.41 -5.35 -1.72
N GLU A 92 11.72 -6.12 -2.56
CA GLU A 92 11.45 -5.78 -3.95
C GLU A 92 10.01 -5.30 -4.12
N PHE A 93 9.81 -4.42 -5.09
CA PHE A 93 8.50 -3.91 -5.42
C PHE A 93 7.68 -4.96 -6.17
N HIS A 94 6.45 -5.22 -5.71
CA HIS A 94 5.51 -6.07 -6.43
C HIS A 94 4.13 -5.41 -6.52
N ALA A 95 3.77 -4.94 -7.72
CA ALA A 95 2.55 -4.15 -7.96
C ALA A 95 1.26 -4.84 -7.47
N GLY A 96 1.20 -6.17 -7.58
CA GLY A 96 0.05 -6.97 -7.17
C GLY A 96 0.09 -7.46 -5.72
N ARG A 97 1.02 -7.01 -4.86
CA ARG A 97 1.24 -7.62 -3.52
C ARG A 97 0.00 -7.53 -2.61
N PHE A 98 -0.80 -6.48 -2.80
CA PHE A 98 -2.05 -6.25 -2.09
C PHE A 98 -3.29 -6.66 -2.88
N SER A 99 -3.11 -7.40 -3.96
CA SER A 99 -4.18 -7.87 -4.81
C SER A 99 -4.50 -9.33 -4.51
N TYR A 100 -5.79 -9.67 -4.48
CA TYR A 100 -6.30 -11.01 -4.25
C TYR A 100 -7.28 -11.40 -5.34
N GLN A 101 -7.13 -12.61 -5.87
CA GLN A 101 -8.14 -13.21 -6.74
C GLN A 101 -9.14 -13.99 -5.90
N ARG A 102 -10.43 -13.66 -6.05
CA ARG A 102 -11.47 -14.49 -5.46
C ARG A 102 -11.42 -15.87 -6.13
N LYS A 103 -10.98 -16.92 -5.41
CA LYS A 103 -11.24 -18.31 -5.83
C LYS A 103 -12.74 -18.42 -6.06
N THR A 104 -13.16 -18.55 -7.31
CA THR A 104 -14.55 -18.86 -7.64
C THR A 104 -14.84 -20.22 -7.02
N LYS A 105 -15.50 -20.25 -5.86
CA LYS A 105 -16.18 -21.47 -5.41
C LYS A 105 -17.08 -21.86 -6.58
N ARG A 106 -16.77 -22.96 -7.28
CA ARG A 106 -17.74 -23.63 -8.16
C ARG A 106 -18.95 -23.86 -7.25
N ARG A 107 -20.07 -23.18 -7.54
CA ARG A 107 -21.30 -23.35 -6.78
C ARG A 107 -21.67 -24.82 -6.93
N GLY A 108 -21.44 -25.61 -5.89
CA GLY A 108 -22.14 -26.87 -5.71
C GLY A 108 -23.65 -26.56 -5.55
N PRO A 109 -24.53 -27.55 -5.81
CA PRO A 109 -25.96 -27.34 -5.69
C PRO A 109 -26.30 -26.89 -4.27
N GLY A 110 -27.03 -25.78 -4.19
CA GLY A 110 -27.13 -24.98 -2.97
C GLY A 110 -27.97 -25.60 -1.85
N ARG A 111 -27.72 -25.11 -0.64
CA ARG A 111 -28.73 -25.01 0.42
C ARG A 111 -28.67 -23.60 0.99
N GLY A 112 -29.83 -22.94 0.95
CA GLY A 112 -30.00 -21.55 1.35
C GLY A 112 -29.90 -21.36 2.86
N GLY A 113 -29.44 -20.19 3.24
CA GLY A 113 -29.44 -19.69 4.62
C GLY A 113 -29.08 -18.21 4.58
N GLY A 114 -30.09 -17.36 4.78
CA GLY A 114 -29.97 -15.91 4.74
C GLY A 114 -29.22 -15.33 5.93
N GLY A 115 -28.60 -14.18 5.70
CA GLY A 115 -27.98 -13.36 6.74
C GLY A 115 -27.51 -12.05 6.11
N GLY A 116 -28.27 -10.98 6.33
CA GLY A 116 -28.03 -9.66 5.78
C GLY A 116 -26.81 -8.96 6.38
N GLY A 117 -26.19 -8.10 5.58
CA GLY A 117 -25.11 -7.23 6.02
C GLY A 117 -24.61 -6.30 4.91
N GLY A 118 -25.14 -5.06 4.92
CA GLY A 118 -24.50 -3.81 4.46
C GLY A 118 -23.74 -3.81 3.13
N GLY A 119 -24.39 -3.28 2.09
CA GLY A 119 -23.84 -3.17 0.75
C GLY A 119 -22.68 -2.16 0.59
N GLY A 120 -21.61 -2.63 -0.04
CA GLY A 120 -20.76 -1.78 -0.88
C GLY A 120 -21.14 -2.02 -2.33
N ARG A 121 -21.66 -1.00 -3.02
CA ARG A 121 -21.94 -1.03 -4.46
C ARG A 121 -20.63 -1.27 -5.21
N SER A 122 -20.41 -2.51 -5.64
CA SER A 122 -19.34 -2.89 -6.55
C SER A 122 -19.66 -2.37 -7.94
N SER A 123 -18.99 -1.29 -8.35
CA SER A 123 -18.95 -0.88 -9.75
C SER A 123 -18.26 -1.97 -10.57
N ALA A 124 -18.99 -2.50 -11.55
CA ALA A 124 -18.52 -3.48 -12.50
C ALA A 124 -17.28 -2.96 -13.26
N GLY A 125 -16.18 -3.72 -13.21
CA GLY A 125 -14.96 -3.43 -13.96
C GLY A 125 -13.77 -4.32 -13.59
N SER A 126 -13.44 -5.25 -14.49
CA SER A 126 -12.35 -6.23 -14.45
C SER A 126 -12.60 -7.54 -13.67
N HIS A 127 -12.35 -8.66 -14.36
CA HIS A 127 -12.45 -10.01 -13.83
C HIS A 127 -11.52 -10.19 -12.60
N GLY A 128 -12.11 -10.37 -11.42
CA GLY A 128 -11.56 -11.21 -10.35
C GLY A 128 -10.54 -10.62 -9.36
N MET A 129 -9.86 -9.52 -9.67
CA MET A 129 -8.79 -8.95 -8.82
C MET A 129 -9.33 -7.90 -7.84
N ARG A 130 -9.09 -8.07 -6.53
CA ARG A 130 -9.52 -7.12 -5.47
C ARG A 130 -8.33 -6.67 -4.63
N TYR A 131 -8.33 -5.41 -4.23
CA TYR A 131 -7.39 -4.90 -3.22
C TYR A 131 -7.80 -5.39 -1.81
N SER A 132 -6.84 -5.85 -1.00
CA SER A 132 -7.07 -6.20 0.40
C SER A 132 -5.83 -6.02 1.28
N MET A 133 -6.07 -5.45 2.47
CA MET A 133 -5.12 -5.30 3.58
C MET A 133 -5.37 -6.31 4.70
N ASP A 134 -6.31 -7.24 4.52
CA ASP A 134 -6.70 -8.19 5.55
C ASP A 134 -5.50 -9.05 5.97
N GLY A 135 -5.38 -9.27 7.28
CA GLY A 135 -4.27 -10.02 7.89
C GLY A 135 -2.99 -9.20 8.09
N LEU A 136 -2.86 -7.98 7.54
CA LEU A 136 -1.64 -7.18 7.63
C LEU A 136 -1.64 -6.14 8.76
N ALA A 137 -2.57 -6.26 9.71
CA ALA A 137 -2.57 -5.42 10.91
C ALA A 137 -1.26 -5.64 11.70
N GLY A 138 -0.56 -4.56 12.02
CA GLY A 138 0.76 -4.64 12.68
C GLY A 138 1.95 -4.90 11.74
N LEU A 139 1.70 -5.29 10.48
CA LEU A 139 2.73 -5.50 9.45
C LEU A 139 2.82 -4.33 8.48
N TRP A 140 1.68 -3.76 8.11
CA TRP A 140 1.62 -2.55 7.31
C TRP A 140 1.26 -1.36 8.20
N LEU A 141 2.27 -0.55 8.51
CA LEU A 141 2.17 0.57 9.46
C LEU A 141 2.59 1.89 8.82
N SER A 142 2.43 2.06 7.51
CA SER A 142 2.92 3.25 6.79
C SER A 142 2.23 4.55 7.21
N TYR A 143 1.02 4.48 7.75
CA TYR A 143 0.33 5.62 8.37
C TYR A 143 0.37 5.58 9.91
N GLY A 144 1.19 4.72 10.49
CA GLY A 144 1.20 4.41 11.92
C GLY A 144 0.05 3.51 12.35
N GLY A 145 -0.30 3.57 13.63
CA GLY A 145 -1.32 2.71 14.24
C GLY A 145 -1.92 3.27 15.53
N GLY A 146 -3.15 2.86 15.83
CA GLY A 146 -3.90 3.27 17.02
C GLY A 146 -4.30 4.75 17.01
N GLN A 147 -4.42 5.34 18.20
CA GLN A 147 -4.90 6.73 18.40
C GLN A 147 -3.99 7.81 17.77
N ARG A 148 -2.72 7.48 17.48
CA ARG A 148 -1.75 8.39 16.84
C ARG A 148 -1.55 8.07 15.34
N MET A 149 -2.48 7.34 14.73
CA MET A 149 -2.46 7.09 13.29
C MET A 149 -2.63 8.41 12.52
N CYS A 150 -1.99 8.54 11.37
CA CYS A 150 -2.04 9.73 10.53
C CYS A 150 -3.49 10.13 10.22
N PRO A 151 -3.95 11.33 10.63
CA PRO A 151 -5.29 11.82 10.32
C PRO A 151 -5.46 12.10 8.82
N GLY A 152 -4.38 12.47 8.13
CA GLY A 152 -4.36 12.77 6.69
C GLY A 152 -4.32 11.55 5.76
N ARG A 153 -4.34 10.31 6.26
CA ARG A 153 -4.14 9.09 5.45
C ARG A 153 -5.09 8.96 4.24
N TYR A 154 -6.34 9.40 4.38
CA TYR A 154 -7.31 9.36 3.28
C TYR A 154 -7.02 10.44 2.24
N PHE A 155 -6.71 11.66 2.71
CA PHE A 155 -6.32 12.75 1.82
C PHE A 155 -5.03 12.43 1.08
N ALA A 156 -3.98 11.99 1.78
CA ALA A 156 -2.69 11.63 1.19
C ALA A 156 -2.83 10.51 0.15
N LYS A 157 -3.62 9.46 0.44
CA LYS A 157 -3.92 8.41 -0.54
C LYS A 157 -4.60 8.98 -1.78
N THR A 158 -5.63 9.80 -1.59
CA THR A 158 -6.36 10.44 -2.70
C THR A 158 -5.45 11.32 -3.53
N GLU A 159 -4.64 12.16 -2.89
CA GLU A 159 -3.68 13.05 -3.54
C GLU A 159 -2.65 12.25 -4.36
N MET A 160 -1.99 11.25 -3.75
CA MET A 160 -0.99 10.41 -4.44
C MET A 160 -1.56 9.69 -5.65
N ILE A 161 -2.72 9.03 -5.51
CA ILE A 161 -3.34 8.29 -6.61
C ILE A 161 -3.84 9.25 -7.71
N SER A 162 -4.39 10.41 -7.32
CA SER A 162 -4.87 11.41 -8.29
C SER A 162 -3.71 12.03 -9.07
N MET A 163 -2.63 12.41 -8.39
CA MET A 163 -1.42 12.92 -9.02
C MET A 163 -0.83 11.88 -9.97
N PHE A 164 -0.70 10.63 -9.53
CA PHE A 164 -0.25 9.52 -10.38
C PHE A 164 -1.14 9.39 -11.62
N SER A 165 -2.46 9.43 -11.46
CA SER A 165 -3.40 9.34 -12.57
C SER A 165 -3.23 10.48 -13.59
N ILE A 166 -3.05 11.72 -13.13
CA ILE A 166 -2.82 12.88 -14.01
C ILE A 166 -1.47 12.76 -14.73
N LEU A 167 -0.40 12.47 -13.99
CA LEU A 167 0.96 12.37 -14.54
C LEU A 167 1.02 11.33 -15.66
N PHE A 168 0.48 10.13 -15.43
CA PHE A 168 0.58 9.05 -16.40
C PHE A 168 -0.47 9.14 -17.53
N SER A 169 -1.57 9.88 -17.36
CA SER A 169 -2.54 10.11 -18.44
C SER A 169 -2.15 11.29 -19.36
N GLN A 170 -1.47 12.30 -18.83
CA GLN A 170 -1.15 13.53 -19.58
C GLN A 170 0.31 13.62 -20.02
N TYR A 171 1.21 12.86 -19.41
CA TYR A 171 2.63 12.91 -19.71
C TYR A 171 3.19 11.53 -20.06
N GLU A 172 4.27 11.56 -20.83
CA GLU A 172 5.19 10.46 -21.02
C GLU A 172 6.42 10.74 -20.15
N LEU A 173 6.79 9.76 -19.33
CA LEU A 173 7.97 9.80 -18.48
C LEU A 173 8.91 8.70 -18.95
N GLU A 174 10.16 9.07 -19.23
CA GLU A 174 11.18 8.13 -19.66
C GLU A 174 12.43 8.31 -18.81
N LEU A 175 12.93 7.20 -18.26
CA LEU A 175 14.19 7.17 -17.54
C LEU A 175 15.34 7.35 -18.53
N LEU A 176 16.29 8.21 -18.21
CA LEU A 176 17.49 8.44 -19.04
C LEU A 176 18.55 7.35 -18.81
N ASP A 177 18.55 6.74 -17.63
CA ASP A 177 19.40 5.61 -17.27
C ASP A 177 18.56 4.52 -16.61
N VAL A 178 18.06 3.59 -17.42
CA VAL A 178 17.17 2.52 -16.94
C VAL A 178 17.91 1.58 -15.97
N LEU A 179 19.14 1.18 -16.30
CA LEU A 179 19.89 0.20 -15.51
C LEU A 179 20.28 0.78 -14.15
N GLY A 180 20.84 2.01 -14.12
CA GLY A 180 21.18 2.67 -12.86
C GLY A 180 19.95 3.01 -12.02
N SER A 181 18.78 3.23 -12.63
CA SER A 181 17.53 3.49 -11.92
C SER A 181 16.98 2.27 -11.17
N VAL A 182 17.25 1.05 -11.65
CA VAL A 182 16.81 -0.19 -10.98
C VAL A 182 17.54 -0.40 -9.65
N GLU A 183 18.77 0.11 -9.52
CA GLU A 183 19.59 -0.04 -8.31
C GLU A 183 19.29 1.01 -7.23
N VAL A 184 18.45 1.99 -7.52
CA VAL A 184 18.10 3.08 -6.60
C VAL A 184 17.40 2.50 -5.37
N LYS A 185 17.84 2.94 -4.19
CA LYS A 185 17.32 2.46 -2.91
C LYS A 185 16.76 3.60 -2.08
N ALA A 186 15.95 3.26 -1.09
CA ALA A 186 15.55 4.18 -0.05
C ALA A 186 16.77 4.60 0.79
N ASP A 187 16.98 5.90 0.96
CA ASP A 187 18.03 6.48 1.79
C ASP A 187 17.69 6.32 3.27
N LEU A 188 18.36 5.37 3.92
CA LEU A 188 18.11 5.05 5.33
C LEU A 188 18.64 6.11 6.30
N ARG A 189 19.36 7.14 5.85
CA ARG A 189 19.72 8.28 6.71
C ARG A 189 18.48 9.05 7.20
N TRP A 190 17.37 8.97 6.45
CA TRP A 190 16.08 9.56 6.83
C TRP A 190 15.21 8.62 7.68
N PHE A 191 15.66 7.39 7.90
CA PHE A 191 14.96 6.51 8.83
C PHE A 191 15.23 6.96 10.28
N PRO A 192 14.23 7.07 11.16
CA PRO A 192 12.85 6.60 11.02
C PRO A 192 11.81 7.74 11.01
N THR A 193 11.98 8.77 10.17
CA THR A 193 11.19 10.02 10.27
C THR A 193 9.98 10.12 9.35
N GLY A 194 9.73 9.15 8.45
CA GLY A 194 8.64 9.26 7.48
C GLY A 194 8.94 8.65 6.11
N GLY A 195 8.62 9.40 5.06
CA GLY A 195 8.97 9.05 3.69
C GLY A 195 10.48 9.06 3.49
N LEU A 196 11.01 7.97 2.93
CA LEU A 196 12.43 7.79 2.65
C LEU A 196 12.72 8.28 1.24
N ALA A 197 13.58 9.28 1.12
CA ALA A 197 14.03 9.78 -0.18
C ALA A 197 14.84 8.70 -0.93
N PRO A 198 14.94 8.78 -2.26
CA PRO A 198 15.94 8.01 -3.01
C PRO A 198 17.37 8.32 -2.54
N ASP A 199 18.26 7.32 -2.58
CA ASP A 199 19.67 7.45 -2.21
C ASP A 199 20.50 8.26 -3.22
N ARG A 200 19.97 8.47 -4.42
CA ARG A 200 20.59 9.26 -5.50
C ARG A 200 19.53 9.88 -6.40
N LYS A 201 19.95 10.82 -7.24
CA LYS A 201 19.09 11.40 -8.28
C LYS A 201 18.78 10.35 -9.35
N VAL A 202 17.52 10.33 -9.79
CA VAL A 202 17.05 9.46 -10.89
C VAL A 202 16.79 10.36 -12.10
N PRO A 203 17.64 10.34 -13.13
CA PRO A 203 17.46 11.21 -14.29
C PRO A 203 16.31 10.68 -15.16
N PHE A 204 15.33 11.54 -15.45
CA PHE A 204 14.22 11.24 -16.34
C PHE A 204 13.88 12.46 -17.21
N ARG A 205 13.27 12.21 -18.36
CA ARG A 205 12.64 13.24 -19.19
C ARG A 205 11.13 13.11 -19.11
N VAL A 206 10.46 14.25 -19.17
CA VAL A 206 9.00 14.32 -19.15
C VAL A 206 8.53 15.12 -20.37
N ARG A 207 7.53 14.61 -21.07
CA ARG A 207 6.91 15.28 -22.21
C ARG A 207 5.39 15.19 -22.09
N ARG A 208 4.68 16.29 -22.36
CA ARG A 208 3.22 16.27 -22.45
C ARG A 208 2.80 15.40 -23.65
N ARG A 209 1.85 14.50 -23.44
CA ARG A 209 1.21 13.74 -24.52
C ARG A 209 0.45 14.71 -25.43
N ARG A 210 0.52 14.50 -26.74
CA ARG A 210 -0.32 15.26 -27.68
C ARG A 210 -1.76 14.82 -27.43
N SER A 211 -2.69 15.77 -27.32
CA SER A 211 -4.11 15.44 -27.28
C SER A 211 -4.45 14.62 -28.52
N ILE A 212 -5.12 13.49 -28.33
CA ILE A 212 -5.84 12.81 -29.41
C ILE A 212 -7.04 13.70 -29.77
#